data_AF-A0A523RVW5-F1
#
_entry.id   AF-A0A523RVW5-F1
#
_cell.length_a   1.000
_cell.length_b   1.000
_cell.length_c   1.000
_cell.angle_alpha   90.00
_cell.angle_beta   90.00
_cell.angle_gamma   90.00
#
_symmetry.space_group_name_H-M   'P 1'
#
loop_
_entity.id
_entity.type
_entity.pdbx_description
1 polymer ?
#
loop_
_entity_poly.entity_id
_entity_poly.type
_entity_poly.pdbx_seq_one_letter_code
_entity_poly.pdbx_strand_id
1 'polypeptide(L)'
;MSDRENSEGKGLDSSDIESEDTNELIDATEETTEKIDVTFQILQTSVDNLLSTITDAVNSVKPNLDAKITEVMSSVSKQLATAGLGAFGIRASKIAMDELKANFSVEELFSLVLEAIEKTRATVLDVLEKTRKGATRDVSQSTRALQAKLLQMHANLSELEKQLEVTRGEVRKWRGRSNEIEERLRQREDVMATSSEEMQRMHSSIKELNEQLQERDITISSLKGELSQAQSQAAQQNELMKALDSAEQLESTYDEKILELSQVQGQLAQQTEYLDQKEAEIATLKKEIEQLQQEKGSTESRVSTMVDELASLKGSERDVEAEIVEMSGKVDELKARWDTLYRVAEDDPTFKAYFLIADKTQWFQLPHLSSALGIPTVLLKRNLQKFVDAGLLEIEGDRVRPRSLSELVDDVTKSEEKMLEDARAESNGSEAEPLDPKDLVMPTPEYLGPEDGDEYEQEGR
;
A
#
# COMPACT_ATOMS: atom_id res chain seq x y z
N MET A 1 -15.40 -73.37 4.27
CA MET A 1 -15.32 -74.84 4.17
C MET A 1 -15.13 -75.37 5.58
N SER A 2 -16.17 -75.98 6.15
CA SER A 2 -16.04 -76.88 7.31
C SER A 2 -17.33 -77.69 7.36
N ASP A 3 -17.15 -78.99 7.22
CA ASP A 3 -18.17 -80.02 7.12
C ASP A 3 -19.10 -80.02 8.32
N ARG A 4 -20.41 -79.91 8.04
CA ARG A 4 -21.48 -80.07 9.02
C ARG A 4 -21.89 -81.54 8.98
N GLU A 5 -21.26 -82.36 9.80
CA GLU A 5 -21.71 -83.73 10.07
C GLU A 5 -23.03 -83.68 10.83
N ASN A 6 -24.10 -83.99 10.08
CA ASN A 6 -25.40 -84.37 10.59
C ASN A 6 -25.25 -85.76 11.24
N SER A 7 -25.11 -85.81 12.56
CA SER A 7 -25.24 -87.05 13.33
C SER A 7 -26.68 -87.15 13.82
N GLU A 8 -27.48 -87.93 13.08
CA GLU A 8 -28.78 -88.41 13.51
C GLU A 8 -28.61 -89.21 14.81
N GLY A 9 -29.05 -88.61 15.93
CA GLY A 9 -29.22 -89.32 17.18
C GLY A 9 -30.36 -90.32 17.06
N LYS A 10 -30.01 -91.56 16.71
CA LYS A 10 -30.86 -92.73 16.89
C LYS A 10 -31.21 -92.83 18.37
N GLY A 11 -32.43 -92.42 18.74
CA GLY A 11 -33.00 -92.70 20.05
C GLY A 11 -33.07 -94.21 20.24
N LEU A 12 -32.21 -94.74 21.10
CA LEU A 12 -32.37 -96.08 21.64
C LEU A 12 -33.56 -96.01 22.59
N ASP A 13 -34.67 -96.60 22.15
CA ASP A 13 -35.90 -96.79 22.91
C ASP A 13 -35.55 -97.62 24.15
N SER A 14 -35.53 -96.98 25.32
CA SER A 14 -35.08 -97.57 26.59
C SER A 14 -36.20 -98.29 27.34
N SER A 15 -37.32 -98.59 26.69
CA SER A 15 -38.50 -99.20 27.32
C SER A 15 -38.43 -100.73 27.45
N ASP A 16 -37.48 -101.41 26.77
CA ASP A 16 -37.46 -102.88 26.71
C ASP A 16 -36.55 -103.55 27.77
N ILE A 17 -35.88 -102.78 28.64
CA ILE A 17 -35.00 -103.35 29.70
C ILE A 17 -35.74 -103.47 31.05
N GLU A 18 -36.98 -102.99 31.16
CA GLU A 18 -37.68 -102.89 32.46
C GLU A 18 -38.28 -104.20 33.00
N SER A 19 -38.32 -105.30 32.24
CA SER A 19 -39.05 -106.51 32.63
C SER A 19 -38.24 -107.80 32.78
N GLU A 20 -37.04 -107.92 32.20
CA GLU A 20 -36.24 -109.15 32.29
C GLU A 20 -35.44 -109.25 33.59
N ASP A 21 -34.77 -108.18 34.03
CA ASP A 21 -33.90 -108.21 35.24
C ASP A 21 -34.67 -108.30 36.57
N THR A 22 -35.94 -107.87 36.59
CA THR A 22 -36.78 -108.00 37.79
C THR A 22 -37.28 -109.43 38.00
N ASN A 23 -37.44 -110.21 36.92
CA ASN A 23 -37.80 -111.62 36.98
C ASN A 23 -36.62 -112.51 37.42
N GLU A 24 -35.40 -112.26 36.95
CA GLU A 24 -34.23 -113.05 37.36
C GLU A 24 -33.92 -112.96 38.88
N LEU A 25 -34.17 -111.80 39.49
CA LEU A 25 -34.02 -111.61 40.95
C LEU A 25 -35.11 -112.32 41.76
N ILE A 26 -36.32 -112.48 41.20
CA ILE A 26 -37.40 -113.27 41.83
C ILE A 26 -37.02 -114.76 41.78
N ASP A 27 -36.57 -115.24 40.62
CA ASP A 27 -36.12 -116.63 40.44
C ASP A 27 -34.94 -116.99 41.36
N ALA A 28 -33.96 -116.08 41.53
CA ALA A 28 -32.84 -116.30 42.45
C ALA A 28 -33.27 -116.33 43.94
N THR A 29 -34.35 -115.62 44.31
CA THR A 29 -34.91 -115.74 45.66
C THR A 29 -35.69 -117.02 45.87
N GLU A 30 -36.44 -117.46 44.87
CA GLU A 30 -37.11 -118.76 44.93
C GLU A 30 -36.06 -119.87 45.08
N GLU A 31 -34.99 -119.85 44.27
CA GLU A 31 -33.92 -120.84 44.32
C GLU A 31 -33.15 -120.86 45.66
N THR A 32 -32.94 -119.71 46.30
CA THR A 32 -32.28 -119.65 47.62
C THR A 32 -33.21 -120.05 48.76
N THR A 33 -34.50 -119.75 48.69
CA THR A 33 -35.49 -120.27 49.65
C THR A 33 -35.68 -121.78 49.51
N GLU A 34 -35.64 -122.31 48.29
CA GLU A 34 -35.65 -123.75 48.02
C GLU A 34 -34.40 -124.44 48.59
N LYS A 35 -33.21 -123.86 48.42
CA LYS A 35 -31.96 -124.40 49.00
C LYS A 35 -32.00 -124.40 50.54
N ILE A 36 -32.55 -123.35 51.16
CA ILE A 36 -32.78 -123.30 52.61
C ILE A 36 -33.75 -124.41 53.02
N ASP A 37 -34.85 -124.58 52.29
CA ASP A 37 -35.83 -125.63 52.57
C ASP A 37 -35.24 -127.04 52.47
N VAL A 38 -34.42 -127.32 51.45
CA VAL A 38 -33.72 -128.60 51.29
C VAL A 38 -32.74 -128.85 52.44
N THR A 39 -31.95 -127.85 52.85
CA THR A 39 -31.00 -128.03 53.98
C THR A 39 -31.71 -128.28 55.31
N PHE A 40 -32.84 -127.62 55.58
CA PHE A 40 -33.65 -127.90 56.76
C PHE A 40 -34.32 -129.28 56.70
N GLN A 41 -34.70 -129.77 55.53
CA GLN A 41 -35.23 -131.12 55.34
C GLN A 41 -34.17 -132.20 55.61
N ILE A 42 -32.92 -131.97 55.19
CA ILE A 42 -31.78 -132.85 55.50
C ILE A 42 -31.52 -132.88 57.02
N LEU A 43 -31.52 -131.71 57.68
CA LEU A 43 -31.34 -131.62 59.13
C LEU A 43 -32.45 -132.33 59.90
N GLN A 44 -33.71 -132.17 59.47
CA GLN A 44 -34.85 -132.86 60.06
C GLN A 44 -34.69 -134.38 59.95
N THR A 45 -34.30 -134.88 58.78
CA THR A 45 -34.05 -136.32 58.53
C THR A 45 -32.91 -136.85 59.40
N SER A 46 -31.83 -136.06 59.57
CA SER A 46 -30.70 -136.42 60.42
C SER A 46 -31.08 -136.47 61.90
N VAL A 47 -31.87 -135.52 62.39
CA VAL A 47 -32.36 -135.51 63.78
C VAL A 47 -33.27 -136.70 64.05
N ASP A 48 -34.19 -137.00 63.13
CA ASP A 48 -35.07 -138.17 63.26
C ASP A 48 -34.27 -139.48 63.27
N ASN A 49 -33.24 -139.61 62.44
CA ASN A 49 -32.36 -140.78 62.44
C ASN A 49 -31.58 -140.92 63.77
N LEU A 50 -31.07 -139.82 64.33
CA LEU A 50 -30.36 -139.83 65.61
C LEU A 50 -31.28 -140.21 66.77
N LEU A 51 -32.49 -139.66 66.81
CA LEU A 51 -33.48 -139.98 67.85
C LEU A 51 -34.00 -141.41 67.70
N SER A 52 -34.15 -141.92 66.48
CA SER A 52 -34.45 -143.34 66.23
C SER A 52 -33.31 -144.24 66.71
N THR A 53 -32.06 -143.88 66.44
CA THR A 53 -30.88 -144.64 66.89
C THR A 53 -30.77 -144.67 68.42
N ILE A 54 -31.08 -143.55 69.09
CA ILE A 54 -31.12 -143.48 70.56
C ILE A 54 -32.26 -144.36 71.10
N THR A 55 -33.43 -144.32 70.46
CA THR A 55 -34.58 -145.17 70.80
C THR A 55 -34.25 -146.65 70.65
N ASP A 56 -33.57 -147.03 69.57
CA ASP A 56 -33.13 -148.39 69.31
C ASP A 56 -32.06 -148.85 70.31
N ALA A 57 -31.11 -147.97 70.64
CA ALA A 57 -30.10 -148.24 71.67
C ALA A 57 -30.75 -148.47 73.04
N VAL A 58 -31.72 -147.63 73.43
CA VAL A 58 -32.51 -147.79 74.67
C VAL A 58 -33.27 -149.12 74.66
N ASN A 59 -33.92 -149.47 73.55
CA ASN A 59 -34.63 -150.74 73.40
C ASN A 59 -33.68 -151.96 73.42
N SER A 60 -32.44 -151.83 72.95
CA SER A 60 -31.44 -152.92 72.98
C SER A 60 -30.88 -153.20 74.39
N VAL A 61 -30.91 -152.20 75.28
CA VAL A 61 -30.50 -152.35 76.68
C VAL A 61 -31.60 -153.04 77.50
N LYS A 62 -32.88 -152.88 77.12
CA LYS A 62 -34.04 -153.51 77.75
C LYS A 62 -33.86 -155.02 78.03
N PRO A 63 -33.55 -155.88 77.04
CA PRO A 63 -33.36 -157.32 77.27
C PRO A 63 -32.10 -157.64 78.08
N ASN A 64 -31.04 -156.83 77.96
CA ASN A 64 -29.80 -157.03 78.74
C ASN A 64 -30.01 -156.70 80.22
N LEU A 65 -30.83 -155.71 80.54
CA LEU A 65 -31.19 -155.37 81.91
C LEU A 65 -32.09 -156.43 82.51
N ASP A 66 -33.10 -156.89 81.77
CA ASP A 66 -33.95 -158.03 82.17
C ASP A 66 -33.12 -159.29 82.43
N ALA A 67 -32.14 -159.59 81.56
CA ALA A 67 -31.22 -160.71 81.70
C ALA A 67 -30.33 -160.57 82.94
N LYS A 68 -29.77 -159.37 83.22
CA LYS A 68 -28.97 -159.12 84.42
C LYS A 68 -29.79 -159.19 85.70
N ILE A 69 -31.03 -158.70 85.68
CA ILE A 69 -31.95 -158.81 86.82
C ILE A 69 -32.25 -160.29 87.09
N THR A 70 -32.49 -161.10 86.06
CA THR A 70 -32.69 -162.55 86.22
C THR A 70 -31.41 -163.29 86.65
N GLU A 71 -30.23 -162.87 86.18
CA GLU A 71 -28.94 -163.43 86.60
C GLU A 71 -28.67 -163.13 88.08
N VAL A 72 -28.82 -161.87 88.50
CA VAL A 72 -28.69 -161.44 89.91
C VAL A 72 -29.70 -162.19 90.77
N MET A 73 -30.97 -162.28 90.33
CA MET A 73 -31.98 -163.08 91.02
C MET A 73 -31.57 -164.56 91.16
N SER A 74 -30.98 -165.17 90.12
CA SER A 74 -30.49 -166.55 90.19
C SER A 74 -29.31 -166.71 91.17
N SER A 75 -28.44 -165.71 91.24
CA SER A 75 -27.28 -165.69 92.14
C SER A 75 -27.71 -165.55 93.60
N VAL A 76 -28.67 -164.68 93.88
CA VAL A 76 -29.26 -164.48 95.22
C VAL A 76 -30.01 -165.74 95.66
N SER A 77 -30.77 -166.36 94.76
CA SER A 77 -31.41 -167.66 95.00
C SER A 77 -30.39 -168.76 95.32
N LYS A 78 -29.30 -168.85 94.55
CA LYS A 78 -28.19 -169.79 94.81
C LYS A 78 -27.50 -169.53 96.14
N GLN A 79 -27.22 -168.28 96.49
CA GLN A 79 -26.57 -167.91 97.75
C GLN A 79 -27.46 -168.19 98.97
N LEU A 80 -28.77 -167.91 98.86
CA LEU A 80 -29.74 -168.28 99.91
C LEU A 80 -29.87 -169.80 100.07
N ALA A 81 -29.77 -170.57 98.98
CA ALA A 81 -29.77 -172.03 99.03
C ALA A 81 -28.49 -172.60 99.67
N THR A 82 -27.32 -172.01 99.41
CA THR A 82 -26.04 -172.45 99.99
C THR A 82 -25.86 -172.07 101.45
N ALA A 83 -26.57 -171.05 101.94
CA ALA A 83 -26.57 -170.64 103.35
C ALA A 83 -27.38 -171.57 104.29
N GLY A 84 -27.93 -172.69 103.80
CA GLY A 84 -28.61 -173.70 104.62
C GLY A 84 -30.01 -173.29 105.13
N LEU A 85 -30.52 -172.14 104.70
CA LEU A 85 -31.85 -171.62 105.02
C LEU A 85 -32.91 -172.31 104.14
N GLY A 86 -33.17 -173.61 104.31
CA GLY A 86 -34.07 -174.41 103.46
C GLY A 86 -35.37 -173.74 102.98
N ALA A 87 -36.50 -173.96 103.66
CA ALA A 87 -37.79 -173.43 103.20
C ALA A 87 -37.93 -171.89 103.36
N PHE A 88 -37.15 -171.27 104.26
CA PHE A 88 -37.18 -169.82 104.49
C PHE A 88 -36.41 -169.02 103.44
N GLY A 89 -35.27 -169.52 102.95
CA GLY A 89 -34.50 -168.89 101.88
C GLY A 89 -35.28 -168.87 100.56
N ILE A 90 -36.08 -169.91 100.30
CA ILE A 90 -36.99 -169.95 99.14
C ILE A 90 -38.09 -168.89 99.27
N ARG A 91 -38.66 -168.67 100.47
CA ARG A 91 -39.66 -167.61 100.69
C ARG A 91 -39.07 -166.20 100.63
N ALA A 92 -37.92 -165.97 101.26
CA ALA A 92 -37.23 -164.69 101.22
C ALA A 92 -36.77 -164.34 99.79
N SER A 93 -36.24 -165.31 99.05
CA SER A 93 -35.93 -165.15 97.62
C SER A 93 -37.16 -164.83 96.81
N LYS A 94 -38.32 -165.43 97.11
CA LYS A 94 -39.56 -165.17 96.37
C LYS A 94 -40.11 -163.77 96.65
N ILE A 95 -40.09 -163.32 97.91
CA ILE A 95 -40.52 -161.94 98.26
C ILE A 95 -39.56 -160.92 97.65
N ALA A 96 -38.24 -161.15 97.74
CA ALA A 96 -37.26 -160.28 97.09
C ALA A 96 -37.42 -160.28 95.56
N MET A 97 -37.76 -161.42 94.95
CA MET A 97 -38.09 -161.51 93.51
C MET A 97 -39.35 -160.72 93.16
N ASP A 98 -40.40 -160.82 93.97
CA ASP A 98 -41.66 -160.14 93.74
C ASP A 98 -41.51 -158.62 93.95
N GLU A 99 -40.75 -158.17 94.95
CA GLU A 99 -40.41 -156.76 95.15
C GLU A 99 -39.48 -156.20 94.06
N LEU A 100 -38.48 -156.96 93.59
CA LEU A 100 -37.63 -156.52 92.48
C LEU A 100 -38.41 -156.42 91.17
N LYS A 101 -39.32 -157.35 90.88
CA LYS A 101 -40.18 -157.26 89.69
C LYS A 101 -41.19 -156.12 89.79
N ALA A 102 -41.70 -155.83 90.98
CA ALA A 102 -42.62 -154.71 91.19
C ALA A 102 -41.92 -153.35 91.10
N ASN A 103 -40.71 -153.21 91.67
CA ASN A 103 -40.01 -151.93 91.75
C ASN A 103 -39.04 -151.67 90.57
N PHE A 104 -38.60 -152.70 89.86
CA PHE A 104 -37.83 -152.61 88.62
C PHE A 104 -38.62 -153.17 87.45
N SER A 105 -39.88 -152.74 87.31
CA SER A 105 -40.57 -152.94 86.05
C SER A 105 -39.79 -152.14 85.00
N VAL A 106 -39.08 -152.87 84.15
CA VAL A 106 -38.22 -152.30 83.11
C VAL A 106 -39.04 -151.38 82.19
N GLU A 107 -40.35 -151.58 82.12
CA GLU A 107 -41.29 -150.74 81.38
C GLU A 107 -41.50 -149.35 81.98
N GLU A 108 -41.55 -149.18 83.31
CA GLU A 108 -41.71 -147.85 83.93
C GLU A 108 -40.42 -147.01 83.87
N LEU A 109 -39.25 -147.64 83.95
CA LEU A 109 -37.97 -146.92 83.86
C LEU A 109 -37.70 -146.43 82.44
N PHE A 110 -38.04 -147.23 81.43
CA PHE A 110 -37.85 -146.84 80.03
C PHE A 110 -38.98 -145.96 79.48
N SER A 111 -40.20 -146.00 80.03
CA SER A 111 -41.29 -145.12 79.58
C SER A 111 -40.95 -143.64 79.79
N LEU A 112 -40.37 -143.29 80.94
CA LEU A 112 -39.88 -141.93 81.23
C LEU A 112 -38.81 -141.46 80.23
N VAL A 113 -37.91 -142.36 79.82
CA VAL A 113 -36.85 -142.05 78.85
C VAL A 113 -37.43 -141.90 77.44
N LEU A 114 -38.35 -142.78 77.04
CA LEU A 114 -39.02 -142.70 75.74
C LEU A 114 -39.91 -141.46 75.63
N GLU A 115 -40.63 -141.11 76.69
CA GLU A 115 -41.43 -139.88 76.76
C GLU A 115 -40.53 -138.63 76.70
N ALA A 116 -39.38 -138.65 77.37
CA ALA A 116 -38.39 -137.58 77.24
C ALA A 116 -37.84 -137.48 75.81
N ILE A 117 -37.58 -138.60 75.14
CA ILE A 117 -37.14 -138.64 73.73
C ILE A 117 -38.22 -138.08 72.82
N GLU A 118 -39.49 -138.49 72.95
CA GLU A 118 -40.60 -137.91 72.16
C GLU A 118 -40.77 -136.41 72.40
N LYS A 119 -40.68 -135.97 73.66
CA LYS A 119 -40.73 -134.55 73.99
C LYS A 119 -39.57 -133.78 73.38
N THR A 120 -38.35 -134.33 73.41
CA THR A 120 -37.21 -133.72 72.73
C THR A 120 -37.41 -133.67 71.22
N ARG A 121 -37.95 -134.72 70.59
CA ARG A 121 -38.30 -134.75 69.16
C ARG A 121 -39.26 -133.62 68.80
N ALA A 122 -40.34 -133.45 69.56
CA ALA A 122 -41.31 -132.39 69.34
C ALA A 122 -40.68 -130.98 69.49
N THR A 123 -39.83 -130.77 70.50
CA THR A 123 -39.16 -129.48 70.69
C THR A 123 -38.16 -129.17 69.60
N VAL A 124 -37.40 -130.16 69.11
CA VAL A 124 -36.41 -129.94 68.05
C VAL A 124 -37.11 -129.65 66.72
N LEU A 125 -38.21 -130.35 66.42
CA LEU A 125 -39.02 -130.04 65.23
C LEU A 125 -39.61 -128.63 65.28
N ASP A 126 -40.15 -128.19 66.42
CA ASP A 126 -40.67 -126.82 66.58
C ASP A 126 -39.57 -125.77 66.43
N VAL A 127 -38.38 -126.00 67.00
CA VAL A 127 -37.22 -125.10 66.83
C VAL A 127 -36.77 -125.06 65.37
N LEU A 128 -36.67 -126.21 64.70
CA LEU A 128 -36.29 -126.27 63.28
C LEU A 128 -37.31 -125.54 62.40
N GLU A 129 -38.61 -125.70 62.64
CA GLU A 129 -39.66 -125.03 61.87
C GLU A 129 -39.65 -123.51 62.12
N LYS A 130 -39.49 -123.07 63.37
CA LYS A 130 -39.36 -121.65 63.71
C LYS A 130 -38.10 -121.03 63.10
N THR A 131 -36.99 -121.77 63.11
CA THR A 131 -35.73 -121.30 62.53
C THR A 131 -35.81 -121.25 61.01
N ARG A 132 -36.43 -122.24 60.36
CA ARG A 132 -36.71 -122.24 58.92
C ARG A 132 -37.58 -121.04 58.54
N LYS A 133 -38.71 -120.82 59.22
CA LYS A 133 -39.60 -119.67 58.98
C LYS A 133 -38.93 -118.33 59.26
N GLY A 134 -38.04 -118.27 60.25
CA GLY A 134 -37.23 -117.09 60.56
C GLY A 134 -36.25 -116.76 59.44
N ALA A 135 -35.45 -117.76 59.02
CA ALA A 135 -34.46 -117.60 57.95
C ALA A 135 -35.08 -117.21 56.61
N THR A 136 -36.19 -117.85 56.21
CA THR A 136 -36.89 -117.49 54.97
C THR A 136 -37.49 -116.09 55.05
N ARG A 137 -38.01 -115.69 56.22
CA ARG A 137 -38.52 -114.33 56.45
C ARG A 137 -37.39 -113.29 56.39
N ASP A 138 -36.24 -113.56 56.98
CA ASP A 138 -35.09 -112.63 56.98
C ASP A 138 -34.51 -112.46 55.58
N VAL A 139 -34.38 -113.56 54.81
CA VAL A 139 -33.97 -113.50 53.40
C VAL A 139 -34.98 -112.70 52.58
N SER A 140 -36.29 -112.96 52.74
CA SER A 140 -37.34 -112.21 52.04
C SER A 140 -37.32 -110.72 52.39
N GLN A 141 -37.12 -110.37 53.66
CA GLN A 141 -36.99 -108.97 54.09
C GLN A 141 -35.74 -108.31 53.52
N SER A 142 -34.61 -109.01 53.51
CA SER A 142 -33.37 -108.53 52.90
C SER A 142 -33.53 -108.29 51.40
N THR A 143 -34.16 -109.22 50.66
CA THR A 143 -34.43 -109.03 49.23
C THR A 143 -35.34 -107.84 49.00
N ARG A 144 -36.44 -107.69 49.76
CA ARG A 144 -37.32 -106.52 49.61
C ARG A 144 -36.60 -105.21 49.91
N ALA A 145 -35.71 -105.19 50.90
CA ALA A 145 -34.88 -104.02 51.19
C ALA A 145 -33.90 -103.72 50.05
N LEU A 146 -33.30 -104.75 49.43
CA LEU A 146 -32.45 -104.60 48.26
C LEU A 146 -33.24 -104.12 47.03
N GLN A 147 -34.43 -104.65 46.79
CA GLN A 147 -35.33 -104.20 45.72
C GLN A 147 -35.74 -102.75 45.91
N ALA A 148 -36.11 -102.35 47.12
CA ALA A 148 -36.43 -100.95 47.42
C ALA A 148 -35.22 -100.04 47.17
N LYS A 149 -34.01 -100.50 47.52
CA LYS A 149 -32.76 -99.77 47.25
C LYS A 149 -32.46 -99.69 45.75
N LEU A 150 -32.71 -100.75 44.98
CA LEU A 150 -32.57 -100.74 43.52
C LEU A 150 -33.55 -99.76 42.87
N LEU A 151 -34.83 -99.80 43.25
CA LEU A 151 -35.83 -98.84 42.77
C LEU A 151 -35.44 -97.39 43.11
N GLN A 152 -34.92 -97.15 44.32
CA GLN A 152 -34.40 -95.85 44.71
C GLN A 152 -33.18 -95.44 43.86
N MET A 153 -32.27 -96.38 43.58
CA MET A 153 -31.13 -96.13 42.68
C MET A 153 -31.58 -95.82 41.25
N HIS A 154 -32.55 -96.54 40.71
CA HIS A 154 -33.12 -96.25 39.38
C HIS A 154 -33.80 -94.89 39.33
N ALA A 155 -34.59 -94.53 40.35
CA ALA A 155 -35.19 -93.20 40.44
C ALA A 155 -34.12 -92.09 40.50
N ASN A 156 -33.04 -92.31 41.28
CA ASN A 156 -31.93 -91.38 41.35
C ASN A 156 -31.16 -91.28 40.02
N LEU A 157 -30.94 -92.41 39.32
CA LEU A 157 -30.31 -92.42 38.00
C LEU A 157 -31.14 -91.65 36.98
N SER A 158 -32.45 -91.87 36.95
CA SER A 158 -33.37 -91.12 36.07
C SER A 158 -33.35 -89.62 36.37
N GLU A 159 -33.28 -89.23 37.65
CA GLU A 159 -33.15 -87.82 38.03
C GLU A 159 -31.79 -87.22 37.60
N LEU A 160 -30.70 -87.97 37.79
CA LEU A 160 -29.38 -87.56 37.32
C LEU A 160 -29.33 -87.41 35.80
N GLU A 161 -29.98 -88.30 35.05
CA GLU A 161 -30.08 -88.21 33.59
C GLU A 161 -30.84 -86.95 33.15
N LYS A 162 -31.94 -86.60 33.83
CA LYS A 162 -32.67 -85.35 33.57
C LYS A 162 -31.80 -84.14 33.85
N GLN A 163 -31.08 -84.11 34.97
CA GLN A 163 -30.15 -83.03 35.30
C GLN A 163 -29.02 -82.93 34.27
N LEU A 164 -28.51 -84.06 33.79
CA LEU A 164 -27.49 -84.13 32.75
C LEU A 164 -28.02 -83.56 31.42
N GLU A 165 -29.26 -83.85 31.04
CA GLU A 165 -29.83 -83.26 29.83
C GLU A 165 -30.10 -81.76 29.95
N VAL A 166 -30.53 -81.28 31.12
CA VAL A 166 -30.66 -79.84 31.40
C VAL A 166 -29.32 -79.14 31.28
N THR A 167 -28.27 -79.66 31.92
CA THR A 167 -26.92 -79.08 31.86
C THR A 167 -26.34 -79.13 30.45
N ARG A 168 -26.56 -80.21 29.68
CA ARG A 168 -26.22 -80.26 28.25
C ARG A 168 -26.95 -79.18 27.45
N GLY A 169 -28.24 -78.98 27.71
CA GLY A 169 -29.04 -77.92 27.11
C GLY A 169 -28.48 -76.53 27.40
N GLU A 170 -28.06 -76.27 28.63
CA GLU A 170 -27.42 -75.01 29.01
C GLU A 170 -26.06 -74.83 28.33
N VAL A 171 -25.22 -75.87 28.26
CA VAL A 171 -23.94 -75.82 27.54
C VAL A 171 -24.15 -75.48 26.06
N ARG A 172 -25.17 -76.06 25.41
CA ARG A 172 -25.53 -75.71 24.02
C ARG A 172 -25.93 -74.23 23.91
N LYS A 173 -26.72 -73.69 24.84
CA LYS A 173 -27.10 -72.27 24.88
C LYS A 173 -25.88 -71.36 25.08
N TRP A 174 -24.98 -71.70 25.99
CA TRP A 174 -23.76 -70.92 26.25
C TRP A 174 -22.81 -70.94 25.05
N ARG A 175 -22.63 -72.07 24.37
CA ARG A 175 -21.89 -72.14 23.10
C ARG A 175 -22.51 -71.26 22.02
N GLY A 176 -23.84 -71.29 21.88
CA GLY A 176 -24.55 -70.41 20.94
C GLY A 176 -24.30 -68.92 21.22
N ARG A 177 -24.39 -68.51 22.49
CA ARG A 177 -24.08 -67.14 22.92
C ARG A 177 -22.61 -66.76 22.70
N SER A 178 -21.68 -67.67 22.96
CA SER A 178 -20.25 -67.46 22.72
C SER A 178 -19.99 -67.16 21.25
N ASN A 179 -20.54 -67.99 20.35
CA ASN A 179 -20.39 -67.81 18.90
C ASN A 179 -21.03 -66.49 18.42
N GLU A 180 -22.17 -66.09 18.97
CA GLU A 180 -22.81 -64.80 18.65
C GLU A 180 -21.96 -63.60 19.09
N ILE A 181 -21.34 -63.69 20.27
CA ILE A 181 -20.44 -62.64 20.78
C ILE A 181 -19.15 -62.58 19.94
N GLU A 182 -18.56 -63.72 19.59
CA GLU A 182 -17.38 -63.80 18.71
C GLU A 182 -17.66 -63.16 17.35
N GLU A 183 -18.80 -63.46 16.74
CA GLU A 183 -19.19 -62.88 15.45
C GLU A 183 -19.42 -61.36 15.57
N ARG A 184 -20.07 -60.88 16.64
CA ARG A 184 -20.21 -59.43 16.89
C ARG A 184 -18.87 -58.74 17.12
N LEU A 185 -17.93 -59.42 17.78
CA LEU A 185 -16.60 -58.89 18.05
C LEU A 185 -15.83 -58.76 16.74
N ARG A 186 -15.88 -59.78 15.88
CA ARG A 186 -15.31 -59.75 14.54
C ARG A 186 -15.88 -58.62 13.68
N GLN A 187 -17.20 -58.46 13.65
CA GLN A 187 -17.85 -57.36 12.93
C GLN A 187 -17.42 -55.98 13.46
N ARG A 188 -17.24 -55.84 14.78
CA ARG A 188 -16.71 -54.59 15.37
C ARG A 188 -15.25 -54.36 14.99
N GLU A 189 -14.42 -55.40 14.98
CA GLU A 189 -13.03 -55.31 14.54
C GLU A 189 -12.93 -54.85 13.08
N ASP A 190 -13.74 -55.42 12.19
CA ASP A 190 -13.81 -55.01 10.78
C ASP A 190 -14.22 -53.53 10.65
N VAL A 191 -15.24 -53.08 11.40
CA VAL A 191 -15.65 -51.66 11.41
C VAL A 191 -14.58 -50.74 12.01
N MET A 192 -13.87 -51.18 13.04
CA MET A 192 -12.76 -50.42 13.61
C MET A 192 -11.59 -50.33 12.63
N ALA A 193 -11.30 -51.39 11.90
CA ALA A 193 -10.26 -51.40 10.86
C ALA A 193 -10.60 -50.42 9.73
N THR A 194 -11.83 -50.47 9.20
CA THR A 194 -12.27 -49.53 8.15
C THR A 194 -12.28 -48.08 8.64
N SER A 195 -12.78 -47.84 9.86
CA SER A 195 -12.75 -46.49 10.47
C SER A 195 -11.31 -45.99 10.67
N SER A 196 -10.39 -46.85 11.07
CA SER A 196 -8.96 -46.52 11.21
C SER A 196 -8.34 -46.15 9.86
N GLU A 197 -8.62 -46.90 8.80
CA GLU A 197 -8.17 -46.57 7.44
C GLU A 197 -8.73 -45.21 6.96
N GLU A 198 -10.01 -44.95 7.21
CA GLU A 198 -10.65 -43.66 6.88
C GLU A 198 -10.03 -42.51 7.66
N MET A 199 -9.76 -42.68 8.96
CA MET A 199 -9.05 -41.69 9.76
C MET A 199 -7.65 -41.41 9.23
N GLN A 200 -6.90 -42.43 8.82
CA GLN A 200 -5.57 -42.25 8.20
C GLN A 200 -5.65 -41.49 6.86
N ARG A 201 -6.64 -41.81 6.02
CA ARG A 201 -6.89 -41.06 4.77
C ARG A 201 -7.23 -39.60 5.03
N MET A 202 -8.13 -39.33 5.98
CA MET A 202 -8.49 -37.97 6.36
C MET A 202 -7.28 -37.21 6.92
N HIS A 203 -6.48 -37.84 7.78
CA HIS A 203 -5.28 -37.21 8.32
C HIS A 203 -4.25 -36.87 7.22
N SER A 204 -4.12 -37.74 6.22
CA SER A 204 -3.26 -37.52 5.06
C SER A 204 -3.77 -36.34 4.21
N SER A 205 -5.09 -36.27 3.96
CA SER A 205 -5.72 -35.16 3.24
C SER A 205 -5.60 -33.82 4.00
N ILE A 206 -5.74 -33.82 5.32
CA ILE A 206 -5.52 -32.63 6.16
C ILE A 206 -4.08 -32.15 6.02
N LYS A 207 -3.11 -33.07 6.04
CA LYS A 207 -1.69 -32.73 5.88
C LYS A 207 -1.43 -32.09 4.51
N GLU A 208 -1.95 -32.68 3.44
CA GLU A 208 -1.83 -32.16 2.08
C GLU A 208 -2.46 -30.77 1.93
N LEU A 209 -3.67 -30.57 2.45
CA LEU A 209 -4.34 -29.26 2.44
C LEU A 209 -3.56 -28.20 3.24
N ASN A 210 -2.93 -28.59 4.34
CA ASN A 210 -2.10 -27.69 5.14
C ASN A 210 -0.81 -27.30 4.42
N GLU A 211 -0.17 -28.23 3.71
CA GLU A 211 0.98 -27.95 2.84
C GLU A 211 0.58 -26.99 1.70
N GLN A 212 -0.58 -27.20 1.06
CA GLN A 212 -1.11 -26.30 0.04
C GLN A 212 -1.41 -24.90 0.60
N LEU A 213 -1.97 -24.79 1.80
CA LEU A 213 -2.21 -23.50 2.46
C LEU A 213 -0.90 -22.75 2.72
N GLN A 214 0.12 -23.43 3.23
CA GLN A 214 1.44 -22.84 3.45
C GLN A 214 2.07 -22.33 2.15
N GLU A 215 1.97 -23.11 1.06
CA GLU A 215 2.44 -22.68 -0.25
C GLU A 215 1.68 -21.42 -0.73
N ARG A 216 0.36 -21.39 -0.54
CA ARG A 216 -0.45 -20.22 -0.88
C ARG A 216 -0.07 -18.99 -0.06
N ASP A 217 0.18 -19.13 1.24
CA ASP A 217 0.63 -18.02 2.09
C ASP A 217 1.99 -17.44 1.64
N ILE A 218 2.91 -18.31 1.21
CA ILE A 218 4.19 -17.89 0.61
C ILE A 218 3.93 -17.10 -0.68
N THR A 219 3.08 -17.60 -1.58
CA THR A 219 2.75 -16.89 -2.83
C THR A 219 2.07 -15.54 -2.58
N ILE A 220 1.14 -15.47 -1.63
CA ILE A 220 0.46 -14.22 -1.25
C ILE A 220 1.47 -13.21 -0.70
N SER A 221 2.41 -13.68 0.13
CA SER A 221 3.46 -12.82 0.68
C SER A 221 4.39 -12.28 -0.41
N SER A 222 4.77 -13.11 -1.40
CA SER A 222 5.54 -12.69 -2.57
C SER A 222 4.80 -11.64 -3.39
N LEU A 223 3.55 -11.93 -3.77
CA LEU A 223 2.72 -11.02 -4.56
C LEU A 223 2.46 -9.69 -3.84
N LYS A 224 2.31 -9.72 -2.51
CA LYS A 224 2.18 -8.49 -1.71
C LYS A 224 3.45 -7.65 -1.74
N GLY A 225 4.62 -8.29 -1.72
CA GLY A 225 5.91 -7.63 -1.90
C GLY A 225 6.04 -7.00 -3.29
N GLU A 226 5.74 -7.76 -4.34
CA GLU A 226 5.74 -7.29 -5.73
C GLU A 226 4.76 -6.12 -5.95
N LEU A 227 3.55 -6.20 -5.38
CA LEU A 227 2.56 -5.13 -5.45
C LEU A 227 3.06 -3.86 -4.76
N SER A 228 3.68 -3.98 -3.59
CA SER A 228 4.28 -2.84 -2.89
C SER A 228 5.41 -2.19 -3.70
N GLN A 229 6.22 -3.00 -4.38
CA GLN A 229 7.29 -2.51 -5.25
C GLN A 229 6.72 -1.79 -6.48
N ALA A 230 5.73 -2.39 -7.14
CA ALA A 230 5.05 -1.78 -8.29
C ALA A 230 4.36 -0.47 -7.90
N GLN A 231 3.72 -0.41 -6.73
CA GLN A 231 3.10 0.82 -6.22
C GLN A 231 4.14 1.92 -5.93
N SER A 232 5.31 1.56 -5.39
CA SER A 232 6.42 2.50 -5.21
C SER A 232 6.97 3.02 -6.54
N GLN A 233 7.12 2.15 -7.54
CA GLN A 233 7.58 2.54 -8.88
C GLN A 233 6.55 3.45 -9.57
N ALA A 234 5.26 3.15 -9.46
CA ALA A 234 4.20 3.99 -10.00
C ALA A 234 4.18 5.38 -9.33
N ALA A 235 4.40 5.46 -8.01
CA ALA A 235 4.52 6.73 -7.30
C ALA A 235 5.72 7.56 -7.82
N GLN A 236 6.88 6.92 -7.99
CA GLN A 236 8.07 7.58 -8.55
C GLN A 236 7.83 8.08 -9.99
N GLN A 237 7.21 7.27 -10.84
CA GLN A 237 6.86 7.68 -12.21
C GLN A 237 5.89 8.86 -12.23
N ASN A 238 4.94 8.90 -11.28
CA ASN A 238 3.98 9.99 -11.17
C ASN A 238 4.66 11.30 -10.70
N GLU A 239 5.65 11.22 -9.82
CA GLU A 239 6.49 12.37 -9.47
C GLU A 239 7.33 12.86 -10.66
N LEU A 240 7.91 11.94 -11.44
CA LEU A 240 8.64 12.29 -12.66
C LEU A 240 7.73 12.96 -13.70
N MET A 241 6.49 12.49 -13.89
CA MET A 241 5.52 13.14 -14.79
C MET A 241 5.19 14.56 -14.32
N LYS A 242 4.93 14.76 -13.02
CA LYS A 242 4.71 16.12 -12.48
C LYS A 242 5.91 17.05 -12.68
N ALA A 243 7.13 16.52 -12.53
CA ALA A 243 8.34 17.28 -12.80
C ALA A 243 8.44 17.65 -14.28
N LEU A 244 8.09 16.73 -15.18
CA LEU A 244 8.06 16.99 -16.63
C LEU A 244 7.01 18.04 -17.00
N ASP A 245 5.79 17.93 -16.47
CA ASP A 245 4.72 18.92 -16.67
C ASP A 245 5.16 20.31 -16.20
N SER A 246 5.88 20.39 -15.07
CA SER A 246 6.43 21.66 -14.58
C SER A 246 7.54 22.22 -15.50
N ALA A 247 8.33 21.35 -16.13
CA ALA A 247 9.35 21.74 -17.09
C ALA A 247 8.73 22.25 -18.40
N GLU A 248 7.68 21.60 -18.90
CA GLU A 248 6.92 22.04 -20.08
C GLU A 248 6.24 23.40 -19.83
N GLN A 249 5.69 23.62 -18.63
CA GLN A 249 5.20 24.95 -18.24
C GLN A 249 6.31 25.99 -18.26
N LEU A 250 7.50 25.62 -17.78
CA LEU A 250 8.67 26.51 -17.77
C LEU A 250 9.14 26.85 -19.19
N GLU A 251 9.16 25.87 -20.10
CA GLU A 251 9.45 26.07 -21.53
C GLU A 251 8.45 27.04 -22.17
N SER A 252 7.14 26.84 -21.94
CA SER A 252 6.09 27.76 -22.42
C SER A 252 6.30 29.19 -21.89
N THR A 253 6.64 29.35 -20.61
CA THR A 253 6.95 30.69 -20.07
C THR A 253 8.22 31.29 -20.67
N TYR A 254 9.22 30.48 -21.01
CA TYR A 254 10.41 30.95 -21.70
C TYR A 254 10.08 31.42 -23.11
N ASP A 255 9.27 30.69 -23.86
CA ASP A 255 8.82 31.09 -25.20
C ASP A 255 8.01 32.40 -25.17
N GLU A 256 7.10 32.55 -24.19
CA GLU A 256 6.39 33.82 -23.95
C GLU A 256 7.38 34.97 -23.68
N LYS A 257 8.40 34.74 -22.85
CA LYS A 257 9.42 35.76 -22.54
C LYS A 257 10.33 36.07 -23.73
N ILE A 258 10.64 35.10 -24.58
CA ILE A 258 11.38 35.31 -25.83
C ILE A 258 10.57 36.20 -26.79
N LEU A 259 9.26 35.97 -26.90
CA LEU A 259 8.37 36.82 -27.69
C LEU A 259 8.29 38.24 -27.12
N GLU A 260 8.15 38.39 -25.80
CA GLU A 260 8.18 39.69 -25.13
C GLU A 260 9.52 40.41 -25.38
N LEU A 261 10.66 39.72 -25.23
CA LEU A 261 11.98 40.29 -25.52
C LEU A 261 12.12 40.72 -26.98
N SER A 262 11.62 39.93 -27.91
CA SER A 262 11.62 40.28 -29.35
C SER A 262 10.76 41.52 -29.61
N GLN A 263 9.62 41.65 -28.94
CA GLN A 263 8.75 42.83 -29.03
C GLN A 263 9.43 44.06 -28.44
N VAL A 264 10.05 43.94 -27.26
CA VAL A 264 10.80 45.03 -26.61
C VAL A 264 12.00 45.44 -27.46
N GLN A 265 12.73 44.50 -28.06
CA GLN A 265 13.80 44.80 -29.02
C GLN A 265 13.27 45.57 -30.23
N GLY A 266 12.11 45.19 -30.77
CA GLY A 266 11.46 45.93 -31.85
C GLY A 266 11.07 47.36 -31.46
N GLN A 267 10.52 47.55 -30.25
CA GLN A 267 10.21 48.86 -29.70
C GLN A 267 11.48 49.70 -29.48
N LEU A 268 12.55 49.10 -28.98
CA LEU A 268 13.84 49.76 -28.79
C LEU A 268 14.39 50.24 -30.13
N ALA A 269 14.40 49.38 -31.16
CA ALA A 269 14.87 49.75 -32.49
C ALA A 269 14.06 50.93 -33.09
N GLN A 270 12.74 50.94 -32.91
CA GLN A 270 11.89 52.05 -33.32
C GLN A 270 12.20 53.35 -32.56
N GLN A 271 12.45 53.26 -31.26
CA GLN A 271 12.84 54.42 -30.44
C GLN A 271 14.22 54.94 -30.83
N THR A 272 15.18 54.06 -31.13
CA THR A 272 16.50 54.44 -31.64
C THR A 272 16.38 55.15 -32.98
N GLU A 273 15.62 54.61 -33.93
CA GLU A 273 15.40 55.27 -35.23
C GLU A 273 14.71 56.64 -35.06
N TYR A 274 13.75 56.74 -34.14
CA TYR A 274 13.11 58.02 -33.81
C TYR A 274 14.10 59.03 -33.20
N LEU A 275 15.00 58.58 -32.33
CA LEU A 275 16.08 59.41 -31.79
C LEU A 275 17.04 59.87 -32.89
N ASP A 276 17.47 58.99 -33.78
CA ASP A 276 18.34 59.33 -34.91
C ASP A 276 17.68 60.39 -35.82
N GLN A 277 16.38 60.25 -36.08
CA GLN A 277 15.60 61.25 -36.82
C GLN A 277 15.58 62.60 -36.10
N LYS A 278 15.41 62.60 -34.77
CA LYS A 278 15.42 63.83 -33.96
C LYS A 278 16.80 64.47 -33.87
N GLU A 279 17.86 63.68 -33.80
CA GLU A 279 19.23 64.20 -33.86
C GLU A 279 19.54 64.83 -35.22
N ALA A 280 19.09 64.22 -36.32
CA ALA A 280 19.20 64.81 -37.65
C ALA A 280 18.44 66.14 -37.75
N GLU A 281 17.20 66.22 -37.21
CA GLU A 281 16.41 67.45 -37.16
C GLU A 281 17.10 68.53 -36.31
N ILE A 282 17.68 68.16 -35.17
CA ILE A 282 18.47 69.08 -34.34
C ILE A 282 19.70 69.58 -35.10
N ALA A 283 20.39 68.72 -35.86
CA ALA A 283 21.54 69.11 -36.66
C ALA A 283 21.16 70.10 -37.77
N THR A 284 20.02 69.88 -38.44
CA THR A 284 19.51 70.84 -39.45
C THR A 284 19.13 72.17 -38.82
N LEU A 285 18.43 72.16 -37.68
CA LEU A 285 18.06 73.38 -36.96
C LEU A 285 19.28 74.15 -36.46
N LYS A 286 20.32 73.47 -35.98
CA LYS A 286 21.59 74.12 -35.60
C LYS A 286 22.24 74.83 -36.79
N LYS A 287 22.27 74.18 -37.97
CA LYS A 287 22.81 74.78 -39.19
C LYS A 287 22.00 76.00 -39.65
N GLU A 288 20.67 75.94 -39.56
CA GLU A 288 19.81 77.10 -39.85
C GLU A 288 20.07 78.26 -38.87
N ILE A 289 20.26 77.97 -37.59
CA ILE A 289 20.62 78.98 -36.59
C ILE A 289 21.97 79.64 -36.93
N GLU A 290 22.99 78.85 -37.30
CA GLU A 290 24.29 79.39 -37.72
C GLU A 290 24.17 80.28 -38.96
N GLN A 291 23.39 79.87 -39.96
CA GLN A 291 23.12 80.68 -41.15
C GLN A 291 22.42 82.00 -40.80
N LEU A 292 21.37 81.95 -39.96
CA LEU A 292 20.67 83.14 -39.50
C LEU A 292 21.58 84.08 -38.69
N GLN A 293 22.51 83.53 -37.88
CA GLN A 293 23.51 84.34 -37.18
C GLN A 293 24.48 85.03 -38.13
N GLN A 294 24.91 84.36 -39.20
CA GLN A 294 25.77 84.94 -40.23
C GLN A 294 25.03 86.05 -41.01
N GLU A 295 23.78 85.82 -41.41
CA GLU A 295 22.94 86.83 -42.05
C GLU A 295 22.69 88.03 -41.14
N LYS A 296 22.43 87.78 -39.85
CA LYS A 296 22.33 88.83 -38.84
C LYS A 296 23.63 89.65 -38.77
N GLY A 297 24.80 89.03 -38.69
CA GLY A 297 26.08 89.75 -38.66
C GLY A 297 26.35 90.57 -39.93
N SER A 298 25.98 90.04 -41.10
CA SER A 298 26.06 90.75 -42.39
C SER A 298 25.13 91.97 -42.44
N THR A 299 23.89 91.81 -41.98
CA THR A 299 22.94 92.93 -41.91
C THR A 299 23.35 93.98 -40.88
N GLU A 300 23.87 93.59 -39.71
CA GLU A 300 24.43 94.52 -38.73
C GLU A 300 25.62 95.31 -39.30
N SER A 301 26.51 94.64 -40.05
CA SER A 301 27.63 95.31 -40.73
C SER A 301 27.14 96.32 -41.78
N ARG A 302 26.14 95.94 -42.59
CA ARG A 302 25.50 96.85 -43.56
C ARG A 302 24.81 98.04 -42.89
N VAL A 303 24.20 97.83 -41.72
CA VAL A 303 23.62 98.92 -40.94
C VAL A 303 24.72 99.85 -40.44
N SER A 304 25.84 99.31 -39.94
CA SER A 304 26.99 100.13 -39.53
C SER A 304 27.54 100.98 -40.68
N THR A 305 27.73 100.40 -41.87
CA THR A 305 28.21 101.16 -43.03
C THR A 305 27.22 102.24 -43.44
N MET A 306 25.91 101.95 -43.43
CA MET A 306 24.88 102.96 -43.70
C MET A 306 24.87 104.08 -42.65
N VAL A 307 25.15 103.76 -41.37
CA VAL A 307 25.28 104.77 -40.31
C VAL A 307 26.49 105.68 -40.55
N ASP A 308 27.63 105.12 -40.95
CA ASP A 308 28.85 105.88 -41.27
C ASP A 308 28.65 106.75 -42.52
N GLU A 309 28.01 106.21 -43.56
CA GLU A 309 27.62 106.96 -44.76
C GLU A 309 26.69 108.13 -44.39
N LEU A 310 25.66 107.90 -43.56
CA LEU A 310 24.78 108.95 -43.07
C LEU A 310 25.52 110.01 -42.24
N ALA A 311 26.51 109.61 -41.43
CA ALA A 311 27.34 110.54 -40.68
C ALA A 311 28.19 111.41 -41.62
N SER A 312 28.76 110.81 -42.67
CA SER A 312 29.53 111.53 -43.70
C SER A 312 28.66 112.51 -44.49
N LEU A 313 27.46 112.08 -44.90
CA LEU A 313 26.50 112.91 -45.62
C LEU A 313 26.05 114.09 -44.75
N LYS A 314 25.75 113.86 -43.47
CA LYS A 314 25.45 114.95 -42.52
C LYS A 314 26.64 115.88 -42.27
N GLY A 315 27.86 115.37 -42.36
CA GLY A 315 29.08 116.20 -42.34
C GLY A 315 29.09 117.15 -43.53
N SER A 316 28.96 116.59 -44.74
CA SER A 316 28.92 117.37 -45.98
C SER A 316 27.75 118.36 -46.04
N GLU A 317 26.58 117.98 -45.51
CA GLU A 317 25.41 118.86 -45.40
C GLU A 317 25.73 120.08 -44.53
N ARG A 318 26.42 119.89 -43.40
CA ARG A 318 26.86 121.01 -42.54
C ARG A 318 27.90 121.89 -43.22
N ASP A 319 28.83 121.29 -43.96
CA ASP A 319 29.86 122.05 -44.69
C ASP A 319 29.22 122.93 -45.77
N VAL A 320 28.28 122.37 -46.53
CA VAL A 320 27.48 123.12 -47.51
C VAL A 320 26.64 124.20 -46.83
N GLU A 321 26.02 123.90 -45.69
CA GLU A 321 25.23 124.90 -44.96
C GLU A 321 26.11 126.04 -44.41
N ALA A 322 27.33 125.74 -43.94
CA ALA A 322 28.31 126.75 -43.55
C ALA A 322 28.76 127.60 -44.76
N GLU A 323 28.98 126.98 -45.92
CA GLU A 323 29.31 127.67 -47.17
C GLU A 323 28.16 128.57 -47.64
N ILE A 324 26.90 128.13 -47.51
CA ILE A 324 25.71 128.95 -47.77
C ILE A 324 25.68 130.17 -46.83
N VAL A 325 25.95 129.99 -45.54
CA VAL A 325 26.00 131.11 -44.58
C VAL A 325 27.13 132.09 -44.93
N GLU A 326 28.31 131.59 -45.31
CA GLU A 326 29.43 132.42 -45.74
C GLU A 326 29.09 133.21 -47.01
N MET A 327 28.52 132.53 -48.01
CA MET A 327 28.08 133.14 -49.27
C MET A 327 26.97 134.16 -49.03
N SER A 328 26.02 133.89 -48.14
CA SER A 328 25.01 134.86 -47.72
C SER A 328 25.65 136.08 -47.07
N GLY A 329 26.68 135.89 -46.23
CA GLY A 329 27.46 136.98 -45.64
C GLY A 329 28.17 137.84 -46.70
N LYS A 330 28.80 137.22 -47.70
CA LYS A 330 29.41 137.93 -48.84
C LYS A 330 28.38 138.73 -49.63
N VAL A 331 27.18 138.17 -49.83
CA VAL A 331 26.08 138.86 -50.52
C VAL A 331 25.63 140.08 -49.72
N ASP A 332 25.48 139.97 -48.40
CA ASP A 332 25.11 141.11 -47.54
C ASP A 332 26.20 142.20 -47.53
N GLU A 333 27.48 141.82 -47.52
CA GLU A 333 28.61 142.75 -47.63
C GLU A 333 28.62 143.50 -48.97
N LEU A 334 28.45 142.77 -50.07
CA LEU A 334 28.35 143.36 -51.41
C LEU A 334 27.16 144.31 -51.51
N LYS A 335 26.03 143.97 -50.88
CA LYS A 335 24.84 144.82 -50.84
C LYS A 335 25.07 146.11 -50.06
N ALA A 336 25.75 146.03 -48.90
CA ALA A 336 26.14 147.21 -48.14
C ALA A 336 27.12 148.12 -48.91
N ARG A 337 28.09 147.52 -49.62
CA ARG A 337 29.04 148.25 -50.46
C ARG A 337 28.36 148.97 -51.62
N TRP A 338 27.39 148.32 -52.24
CA TRP A 338 26.56 148.93 -53.29
C TRP A 338 25.78 150.16 -52.77
N ASP A 339 25.12 150.03 -51.61
CA ASP A 339 24.36 151.14 -51.01
C ASP A 339 25.25 152.34 -50.65
N THR A 340 26.50 152.11 -50.21
CA THR A 340 27.46 153.20 -49.98
C THR A 340 27.91 153.89 -51.26
N LEU A 341 28.15 153.15 -52.34
CA LEU A 341 28.55 153.73 -53.63
C LEU A 341 27.44 154.58 -54.24
N TYR A 342 26.18 154.14 -54.11
CA TYR A 342 25.02 154.87 -54.61
C TYR A 342 24.90 156.26 -53.95
N ARG A 343 25.18 156.35 -52.64
CA ARG A 343 25.13 157.60 -51.88
C ARG A 343 26.20 158.62 -52.26
N VAL A 344 27.39 158.17 -52.64
CA VAL A 344 28.52 159.05 -52.99
C VAL A 344 28.34 159.66 -54.39
N ALA A 345 27.63 159.00 -55.29
CA ALA A 345 27.46 159.45 -56.67
C ALA A 345 26.46 160.62 -56.84
N GLU A 346 25.61 160.91 -55.85
CA GLU A 346 24.50 161.88 -56.01
C GLU A 346 24.96 163.36 -55.96
N ASP A 347 26.11 163.65 -55.32
CA ASP A 347 26.50 165.02 -54.97
C ASP A 347 27.58 165.67 -55.86
N ASP A 348 28.25 164.93 -56.77
CA ASP A 348 29.34 165.47 -57.59
C ASP A 348 28.89 165.81 -59.03
N PRO A 349 28.88 167.09 -59.48
CA PRO A 349 28.49 167.49 -60.83
C PRO A 349 29.33 166.84 -61.94
N THR A 350 30.52 166.33 -61.60
CA THR A 350 31.38 165.56 -62.51
C THR A 350 30.72 164.23 -62.92
N PHE A 351 29.99 163.59 -62.00
CA PHE A 351 29.29 162.33 -62.26
C PHE A 351 27.99 162.52 -63.04
N LYS A 352 27.31 163.67 -62.90
CA LYS A 352 26.14 164.01 -63.73
C LYS A 352 26.49 164.06 -65.23
N ALA A 353 27.67 164.58 -65.57
CA ALA A 353 28.17 164.58 -66.95
C ALA A 353 28.46 163.16 -67.46
N TYR A 354 29.02 162.28 -66.62
CA TYR A 354 29.25 160.88 -66.96
C TYR A 354 27.93 160.14 -67.19
N PHE A 355 26.94 160.24 -66.30
CA PHE A 355 25.65 159.55 -66.46
C PHE A 355 24.87 159.99 -67.71
N LEU A 356 24.94 161.28 -68.08
CA LEU A 356 24.34 161.78 -69.33
C LEU A 356 24.99 161.19 -70.60
N ILE A 357 26.25 160.76 -70.52
CA ILE A 357 26.99 160.12 -71.62
C ILE A 357 26.83 158.60 -71.55
N ALA A 358 26.85 158.00 -70.35
CA ALA A 358 26.80 156.56 -70.13
C ALA A 358 25.54 155.91 -70.72
N ASP A 359 24.42 156.65 -70.75
CA ASP A 359 23.15 156.17 -71.32
C ASP A 359 23.07 156.33 -72.85
N LYS A 360 24.06 156.98 -73.48
CA LYS A 360 24.07 157.24 -74.92
C LYS A 360 25.17 156.44 -75.61
N THR A 361 24.76 155.47 -76.41
CA THR A 361 25.64 154.54 -77.14
C THR A 361 26.34 155.15 -78.37
N GLN A 362 26.15 156.45 -78.64
CA GLN A 362 26.70 157.14 -79.82
C GLN A 362 27.59 158.32 -79.43
N TRP A 363 28.60 158.58 -80.26
CA TRP A 363 29.55 159.69 -80.11
C TRP A 363 28.84 161.04 -79.99
N PHE A 364 29.01 161.70 -78.85
CA PHE A 364 28.35 162.96 -78.51
C PHE A 364 29.33 164.13 -78.59
N GLN A 365 28.96 165.24 -79.22
CA GLN A 365 29.85 166.40 -79.32
C GLN A 365 29.91 167.18 -78.00
N LEU A 366 31.13 167.34 -77.45
CA LEU A 366 31.46 168.04 -76.20
C LEU A 366 30.85 169.45 -76.07
N PRO A 367 30.78 170.29 -77.13
CA PRO A 367 30.20 171.62 -77.03
C PRO A 367 28.72 171.62 -76.61
N HIS A 368 27.96 170.60 -77.03
CA HIS A 368 26.55 170.48 -76.65
C HIS A 368 26.39 170.10 -75.19
N LEU A 369 27.26 169.22 -74.68
CA LEU A 369 27.26 168.80 -73.28
C LEU A 369 27.72 169.94 -72.35
N SER A 370 28.73 170.70 -72.81
CA SER A 370 29.20 171.92 -72.16
C SER A 370 28.10 172.97 -72.02
N SER A 371 27.32 173.22 -73.08
CA SER A 371 26.18 174.14 -73.05
C SER A 371 25.09 173.67 -72.08
N ALA A 372 24.71 172.40 -72.13
CA ALA A 372 23.65 171.84 -71.28
C ALA A 372 23.99 171.88 -69.79
N LEU A 373 25.27 171.73 -69.44
CA LEU A 373 25.75 171.76 -68.05
C LEU A 373 26.19 173.16 -67.60
N GLY A 374 26.26 174.14 -68.51
CA GLY A 374 26.77 175.48 -68.23
C GLY A 374 28.26 175.54 -67.89
N ILE A 375 29.02 174.48 -68.18
CA ILE A 375 30.45 174.36 -67.83
C ILE A 375 31.28 174.57 -69.10
N PRO A 376 32.31 175.43 -69.10
CA PRO A 376 33.19 175.62 -70.26
C PRO A 376 33.83 174.30 -70.74
N THR A 377 33.84 174.06 -72.06
CA THR A 377 34.29 172.80 -72.70
C THR A 377 35.63 172.29 -72.22
N VAL A 378 36.59 173.19 -71.93
CA VAL A 378 37.94 172.81 -71.46
C VAL A 378 37.90 172.18 -70.07
N LEU A 379 37.08 172.71 -69.16
CA LEU A 379 36.89 172.15 -67.82
C LEU A 379 36.14 170.83 -67.90
N LEU A 380 35.12 170.73 -68.76
CA LEU A 380 34.37 169.50 -68.97
C LEU A 380 35.27 168.38 -69.51
N LYS A 381 36.12 168.67 -70.49
CA LYS A 381 37.06 167.69 -71.06
C LYS A 381 38.08 167.21 -70.01
N ARG A 382 38.62 168.11 -69.19
CA ARG A 382 39.53 167.73 -68.08
C ARG A 382 38.83 166.85 -67.05
N ASN A 383 37.57 167.15 -66.75
CA ASN A 383 36.77 166.38 -65.80
C ASN A 383 36.39 165.00 -66.35
N LEU A 384 36.04 164.91 -67.64
CA LEU A 384 35.75 163.66 -68.32
C LEU A 384 37.00 162.80 -68.55
N GLN A 385 38.20 163.40 -68.61
CA GLN A 385 39.47 162.67 -68.73
C GLN A 385 39.67 161.66 -67.59
N LYS A 386 39.22 161.96 -66.36
CA LYS A 386 39.31 160.99 -65.25
C LYS A 386 38.52 159.71 -65.52
N PHE A 387 37.39 159.82 -66.23
CA PHE A 387 36.58 158.67 -66.62
C PHE A 387 37.18 157.93 -67.82
N VAL A 388 37.96 158.62 -68.66
CA VAL A 388 38.78 157.97 -69.70
C VAL A 388 39.91 157.16 -69.08
N ASP A 389 40.62 157.72 -68.10
CA ASP A 389 41.71 157.03 -67.40
C ASP A 389 41.20 155.81 -66.61
N ALA A 390 39.95 155.86 -66.13
CA ALA A 390 39.25 154.71 -65.55
C ALA A 390 38.71 153.71 -66.59
N GLY A 391 38.91 153.97 -67.89
CA GLY A 391 38.48 153.11 -69.00
C GLY A 391 36.98 153.17 -69.34
N LEU A 392 36.23 154.06 -68.71
CA LEU A 392 34.76 154.13 -68.79
C LEU A 392 34.25 154.98 -69.97
N LEU A 393 34.99 156.02 -70.36
CA LEU A 393 34.68 156.87 -71.51
C LEU A 393 35.83 156.88 -72.54
N GLU A 394 35.50 157.20 -73.78
CA GLU A 394 36.47 157.40 -74.86
C GLU A 394 36.25 158.81 -75.43
N ILE A 395 37.31 159.64 -75.46
CA ILE A 395 37.27 161.01 -76.00
C ILE A 395 38.15 161.09 -77.24
N GLU A 396 37.53 161.37 -78.39
CA GLU A 396 38.24 161.55 -79.66
C GLU A 396 37.94 162.96 -80.20
N GLY A 397 38.94 163.86 -80.13
CA GLY A 397 38.79 165.27 -80.48
C GLY A 397 37.78 166.00 -79.59
N ASP A 398 36.67 166.44 -80.19
CA ASP A 398 35.54 167.10 -79.50
C ASP A 398 34.32 166.17 -79.37
N ARG A 399 34.50 164.84 -79.43
CA ARG A 399 33.43 163.85 -79.25
C ARG A 399 33.74 162.89 -78.12
N VAL A 400 32.71 162.45 -77.39
CA VAL A 400 32.81 161.51 -76.26
C VAL A 400 31.76 160.42 -76.39
N ARG A 401 32.13 159.17 -76.06
CA ARG A 401 31.19 158.06 -75.90
C ARG A 401 31.56 157.19 -74.69
N PRO A 402 30.63 156.40 -74.12
CA PRO A 402 30.95 155.38 -73.13
C PRO A 402 31.46 154.09 -73.77
N ARG A 403 32.34 153.37 -73.07
CA ARG A 403 32.88 152.06 -73.48
C ARG A 403 31.98 150.94 -72.92
N SER A 404 31.68 149.90 -73.70
CA SER A 404 30.74 148.85 -73.28
C SER A 404 31.35 147.83 -72.31
N LEU A 405 30.65 147.56 -71.19
CA LEU A 405 31.05 146.61 -70.12
C LEU A 405 31.35 145.18 -70.60
N SER A 406 30.79 144.76 -71.73
CA SER A 406 31.03 143.44 -72.34
C SER A 406 32.50 143.22 -72.74
N GLU A 407 33.23 144.27 -73.12
CA GLU A 407 34.67 144.17 -73.45
C GLU A 407 35.55 144.05 -72.20
N LEU A 408 35.04 144.40 -71.01
CA LEU A 408 35.79 144.34 -69.76
C LEU A 408 35.74 142.94 -69.09
N VAL A 409 34.72 142.15 -69.38
CA VAL A 409 34.50 140.81 -68.78
C VAL A 409 35.32 139.73 -69.50
N ASP A 410 35.52 139.86 -70.82
CA ASP A 410 36.31 138.91 -71.63
C ASP A 410 37.81 138.89 -71.27
N ASP A 411 38.33 139.94 -70.64
CA ASP A 411 39.72 139.99 -70.17
C ASP A 411 39.90 139.34 -68.77
N VAL A 412 38.84 139.18 -67.99
CA VAL A 412 38.88 138.55 -66.66
C VAL A 412 38.65 137.04 -66.75
N THR A 413 37.72 136.57 -67.60
CA THR A 413 37.40 135.14 -67.75
C THR A 413 38.56 134.32 -68.31
N LYS A 414 39.38 134.90 -69.21
CA LYS A 414 40.60 134.26 -69.73
C LYS A 414 41.72 134.10 -68.68
N SER A 415 41.63 134.81 -67.56
CA SER A 415 42.56 134.67 -66.43
C SER A 415 42.18 133.52 -65.48
N GLU A 416 40.88 133.23 -65.34
CA GLU A 416 40.39 132.18 -64.42
C GLU A 416 40.45 130.77 -65.02
N GLU A 417 40.20 130.61 -66.32
CA GLU A 417 40.30 129.29 -66.99
C GLU A 417 41.71 128.69 -66.91
N LYS A 418 42.76 129.53 -66.87
CA LYS A 418 44.15 129.06 -66.68
C LYS A 418 44.45 128.51 -65.29
N MET A 419 43.72 128.91 -64.25
CA MET A 419 43.96 128.42 -62.89
C MET A 419 43.23 127.10 -62.60
N LEU A 420 42.13 126.81 -63.30
CA LEU A 420 41.35 125.57 -63.12
C LEU A 420 41.96 124.36 -63.84
N GLU A 421 42.71 124.57 -64.92
CA GLU A 421 43.35 123.48 -65.66
C GLU A 421 44.58 122.90 -64.92
N ASP A 422 45.31 123.73 -64.18
CA ASP A 422 46.45 123.30 -63.36
C ASP A 422 46.02 122.46 -62.13
N ALA A 423 44.87 122.75 -61.51
CA ALA A 423 44.38 122.01 -60.35
C ALA A 423 43.87 120.59 -60.68
N ARG A 424 43.50 120.32 -61.94
CA ARG A 424 42.93 119.03 -62.36
C ARG A 424 44.00 117.98 -62.68
N ALA A 425 45.25 118.39 -62.88
CA ALA A 425 46.36 117.49 -63.20
C ALA A 425 46.97 116.79 -61.96
N GLU A 426 46.77 117.30 -60.74
CA GLU A 426 47.40 116.77 -59.52
C GLU A 426 46.58 115.70 -58.78
N SER A 427 45.29 115.50 -59.11
CA SER A 427 44.39 114.61 -58.34
C SER A 427 44.26 113.17 -58.88
N ASN A 428 44.98 112.80 -59.95
CA ASN A 428 44.76 111.54 -60.69
C ASN A 428 45.80 110.44 -60.44
N GLY A 429 46.37 110.35 -59.23
CA GLY A 429 47.47 109.43 -58.93
C GLY A 429 47.45 108.79 -57.54
N SER A 430 46.53 107.86 -57.28
CA SER A 430 46.77 106.69 -56.40
C SER A 430 45.62 105.68 -56.48
N GLU A 431 45.67 104.79 -57.47
CA GLU A 431 44.93 103.52 -57.45
C GLU A 431 45.69 102.51 -56.58
N ALA A 432 45.02 101.90 -55.59
CA ALA A 432 45.52 100.73 -54.87
C ALA A 432 44.38 99.69 -54.77
N GLU A 433 44.73 98.47 -55.20
CA GLU A 433 43.86 97.35 -55.56
C GLU A 433 43.12 96.67 -54.39
N PRO A 434 42.02 95.93 -54.66
CA PRO A 434 41.25 95.20 -53.66
C PRO A 434 41.84 93.80 -53.37
N LEU A 435 41.97 93.45 -52.09
CA LEU A 435 42.43 92.13 -51.62
C LEU A 435 41.26 91.13 -51.43
N ASP A 436 41.46 89.91 -51.95
CA ASP A 436 40.53 88.77 -52.06
C ASP A 436 40.39 87.98 -50.72
N PRO A 437 39.18 87.64 -50.23
CA PRO A 437 38.97 87.11 -48.88
C PRO A 437 39.02 85.57 -48.81
N LYS A 438 40.21 84.97 -49.02
CA LYS A 438 40.41 83.51 -48.91
C LYS A 438 41.53 83.03 -47.97
N ASP A 439 42.28 83.93 -47.32
CA ASP A 439 43.41 83.56 -46.43
C ASP A 439 43.08 83.57 -44.93
N LEU A 440 41.81 83.41 -44.55
CA LEU A 440 41.35 83.56 -43.15
C LEU A 440 40.63 82.31 -42.63
N VAL A 441 41.30 81.15 -42.63
CA VAL A 441 40.88 80.00 -41.81
C VAL A 441 42.11 79.26 -41.27
N MET A 442 42.40 79.44 -39.98
CA MET A 442 43.27 78.52 -39.24
C MET A 442 42.46 77.29 -38.81
N PRO A 443 42.94 76.05 -39.02
CA PRO A 443 42.27 74.85 -38.53
C PRO A 443 42.45 74.70 -37.01
N THR A 444 41.33 74.58 -36.28
CA THR A 444 41.30 74.17 -34.87
C THR A 444 41.64 72.68 -34.72
N PRO A 445 42.24 72.23 -33.60
CA PRO A 445 42.68 70.85 -33.42
C PRO A 445 41.48 69.90 -33.27
N GLU A 446 41.53 68.79 -34.00
CA GLU A 446 40.60 67.67 -33.88
C GLU A 446 40.68 67.04 -32.48
N TYR A 447 39.53 66.89 -31.85
CA TYR A 447 39.36 66.18 -30.59
C TYR A 447 39.32 64.67 -30.89
N LEU A 448 40.41 63.96 -30.57
CA LEU A 448 40.44 62.50 -30.54
C LEU A 448 39.67 62.04 -29.28
N GLY A 449 38.50 61.44 -29.50
CA GLY A 449 37.76 60.74 -28.45
C GLY A 449 38.54 59.51 -27.93
N PRO A 450 38.23 59.01 -26.73
CA PRO A 450 38.95 57.88 -26.14
C PRO A 450 38.73 56.62 -26.99
N GLU A 451 39.85 55.97 -27.33
CA GLU A 451 39.87 54.62 -27.87
C GLU A 451 39.27 53.63 -26.85
N ASP A 452 38.50 52.71 -27.41
CA ASP A 452 37.97 51.47 -26.85
C ASP A 452 38.47 51.02 -25.47
N GLY A 453 37.50 50.76 -24.59
CA GLY A 453 37.59 49.64 -23.66
C GLY A 453 38.05 49.97 -22.25
N ASP A 454 37.24 50.74 -21.50
CA ASP A 454 37.19 50.59 -20.05
C ASP A 454 35.79 50.12 -19.64
N GLU A 455 35.76 48.87 -19.20
CA GLU A 455 34.65 48.17 -18.59
C GLU A 455 34.15 48.95 -17.37
N TYR A 456 33.00 49.62 -17.51
CA TYR A 456 32.21 50.02 -16.35
C TYR A 456 31.47 48.79 -15.81
N GLU A 457 32.12 48.06 -14.90
CA GLU A 457 31.42 47.20 -13.95
C GLU A 457 30.57 48.10 -13.03
N GLN A 458 29.28 48.21 -13.33
CA GLN A 458 28.29 48.66 -12.36
C GLN A 458 27.96 47.50 -11.41
N GLU A 459 28.58 47.52 -10.23
CA GLU A 459 28.05 46.79 -9.06
C GLU A 459 26.67 47.37 -8.70
N GLY A 460 25.62 46.65 -9.10
CA GLY A 460 24.29 46.82 -8.56
C GLY A 460 24.17 46.14 -7.19
N ARG A 461 23.85 46.94 -6.17
CA ARG A 461 23.09 46.53 -4.99
C ARG A 461 21.73 47.23 -5.01
#